data_AF-A0A2V8UM43-F1
#
_entry.id   AF-A0A2V8UM43-F1
#
_cell.length_a   1.000
_cell.length_b   1.000
_cell.length_c   1.000
_cell.angle_alpha   90.00
_cell.angle_beta   90.00
_cell.angle_gamma   90.00
#
_symmetry.space_group_name_H-M   'P 1'
#
loop_
_entity.id
_entity.type
_entity.pdbx_description
1 polymer ?
#
loop_
_entity_poly.entity_id
_entity_poly.type
_entity_poly.pdbx_seq_one_letter_code
_entity_poly.pdbx_strand_id
1 'polypeptide(L)'
;MKTGGTIVYAFLITPRKKWEGLIKCVLWLDGETGAVVRQSGYLVKKPSIFVKRVDVTRETTFRDGSADMRVTHLSVDTRLVGRAELIIHERPCADRGPVLSIAER
;
A
#
# COMPACT_ATOMS: atom_id res chain seq x y z
N MET A 1 -9.76 -9.12 -21.81
CA MET A 1 -9.40 -7.73 -21.46
C MET A 1 -7.88 -7.63 -21.55
N LYS A 2 -7.32 -6.68 -22.32
CA LYS A 2 -5.97 -6.73 -22.95
C LYS A 2 -4.90 -7.52 -22.17
N THR A 3 -4.55 -8.67 -22.75
CA THR A 3 -3.55 -9.64 -22.26
C THR A 3 -2.17 -9.28 -22.83
N GLY A 4 -1.53 -8.24 -22.29
CA GLY A 4 -0.07 -8.09 -22.35
C GLY A 4 0.46 -8.43 -20.97
N GLY A 5 0.30 -9.69 -20.57
CA GLY A 5 0.27 -10.08 -19.15
C GLY A 5 1.64 -10.02 -18.51
N THR A 6 1.93 -8.95 -17.79
CA THR A 6 3.06 -8.93 -16.85
C THR A 6 2.85 -10.02 -15.80
N ILE A 7 3.87 -10.84 -15.57
CA ILE A 7 3.84 -11.89 -14.55
C ILE A 7 3.70 -11.20 -13.18
N VAL A 8 2.79 -11.69 -12.35
CA VAL A 8 2.61 -11.19 -10.98
C VAL A 8 2.71 -12.38 -10.02
N TYR A 9 3.60 -12.26 -9.03
CA TYR A 9 3.73 -13.25 -7.96
C TYR A 9 2.91 -12.83 -6.75
N ALA A 10 2.13 -13.76 -6.18
CA ALA A 10 1.32 -13.53 -4.99
C ALA A 10 1.89 -14.30 -3.80
N PHE A 11 2.23 -13.59 -2.73
CA PHE A 11 2.77 -14.17 -1.51
C PHE A 11 1.80 -13.99 -0.35
N LEU A 12 1.45 -15.07 0.34
CA LEU A 12 0.73 -15.00 1.60
C LEU A 12 1.72 -14.64 2.72
N ILE A 13 1.61 -13.42 3.24
CA ILE A 13 2.43 -12.92 4.33
C ILE A 13 1.66 -13.10 5.64
N THR A 14 2.19 -13.96 6.52
CA THR A 14 1.65 -14.17 7.87
C THR A 14 2.69 -13.81 8.92
N PRO A 15 2.45 -12.79 9.76
CA PRO A 15 3.35 -12.45 10.85
C PRO A 15 3.58 -13.62 11.81
N ARG A 16 4.83 -13.83 12.22
CA ARG A 16 5.21 -14.90 13.17
C ARG A 16 4.76 -14.62 14.61
N LYS A 17 4.62 -13.34 14.96
CA LYS A 17 4.12 -12.86 16.26
C LYS A 17 3.02 -11.84 16.03
N LYS A 18 2.08 -11.75 16.97
CA LYS A 18 0.92 -10.84 16.91
C LYS A 18 1.24 -9.49 17.54
N TRP A 19 1.99 -8.66 16.82
CA TRP A 19 2.39 -7.31 17.29
C TRP A 19 1.54 -6.20 16.68
N GLU A 20 1.59 -5.03 17.32
CA GLU A 20 0.91 -3.82 16.85
C GLU A 20 1.47 -3.38 15.50
N GLY A 21 0.60 -2.86 14.63
CA GLY A 21 0.96 -2.41 13.29
C GLY A 21 1.22 -3.53 12.26
N LEU A 22 1.38 -4.79 12.67
CA LEU A 22 1.61 -5.88 11.72
C LEU A 22 0.34 -6.23 10.93
N ILE A 23 0.54 -6.55 9.65
CA ILE A 23 -0.52 -6.89 8.70
C ILE A 23 -0.33 -8.36 8.29
N LYS A 24 -1.42 -9.12 8.28
CA LYS A 24 -1.51 -10.38 7.55
C LYS A 24 -2.17 -10.09 6.22
N CYS A 25 -1.51 -10.41 5.12
CA CYS A 25 -1.97 -10.03 3.78
C CYS A 25 -1.54 -11.01 2.71
N VAL A 26 -2.13 -10.85 1.53
CA VAL A 26 -1.49 -11.24 0.28
C VAL A 26 -0.75 -10.02 -0.27
N LEU A 27 0.48 -10.24 -0.71
CA LEU A 27 1.35 -9.25 -1.34
C LEU A 27 1.58 -9.66 -2.79
N TRP A 28 1.26 -8.77 -3.74
CA TRP A 28 1.46 -9.00 -5.16
C TRP A 28 2.67 -8.19 -5.63
N LEU A 29 3.62 -8.89 -6.25
CA LEU A 29 4.83 -8.32 -6.82
C LEU A 29 4.81 -8.44 -8.34
N ASP A 30 5.18 -7.36 -9.01
CA ASP A 30 5.56 -7.40 -10.41
C ASP A 30 6.75 -8.36 -10.60
N GLY A 31 6.62 -9.29 -11.55
CA GLY A 31 7.56 -10.40 -11.71
C GLY A 31 8.90 -10.02 -12.33
N GLU A 32 8.96 -8.87 -13.01
CA GLU A 32 10.19 -8.39 -13.66
C GLU A 32 10.97 -7.46 -12.71
N THR A 33 10.27 -6.53 -12.08
CA THR A 33 10.87 -5.48 -11.25
C THR A 33 10.89 -5.81 -9.76
N GLY A 34 10.09 -6.77 -9.31
CA GLY A 34 9.87 -7.06 -7.90
C GLY A 34 9.04 -5.99 -7.17
N ALA A 35 8.48 -5.01 -7.89
CA ALA A 35 7.75 -3.91 -7.29
C ALA A 35 6.40 -4.35 -6.70
N VAL A 36 6.00 -3.79 -5.56
CA VAL A 36 4.70 -4.10 -4.92
C VAL A 36 3.58 -3.39 -5.68
N VAL A 37 2.83 -4.14 -6.48
CA VAL A 37 1.69 -3.62 -7.25
C VAL A 37 0.39 -3.62 -6.43
N ARG A 38 0.26 -4.56 -5.49
CA ARG A 38 -0.90 -4.63 -4.59
C ARG A 38 -0.55 -5.26 -3.25
N GLN A 39 -1.25 -4.85 -2.21
CA GLN A 39 -1.27 -5.48 -0.89
C GLN A 39 -2.72 -5.50 -0.39
N SER A 40 -3.20 -6.63 0.12
CA SER A 40 -4.57 -6.75 0.63
C SER A 40 -4.59 -7.65 1.85
N GLY A 41 -5.10 -7.16 2.95
CA GLY A 41 -5.10 -7.90 4.20
C GLY A 41 -5.71 -7.11 5.35
N TYR A 42 -5.28 -7.44 6.56
CA TYR A 42 -5.82 -6.85 7.78
C TYR A 42 -4.77 -6.75 8.87
N LEU A 43 -4.96 -5.80 9.79
CA LEU A 43 -4.11 -5.67 10.97
C LEU A 43 -4.32 -6.86 11.90
N VAL A 44 -3.23 -7.53 12.29
CA VAL A 44 -3.32 -8.72 13.15
C VAL A 44 -3.73 -8.38 14.58
N LYS A 45 -3.49 -7.15 15.02
CA LYS A 45 -3.90 -6.63 16.34
C LYS A 45 -4.74 -5.38 16.15
N LYS A 46 -5.83 -5.27 16.92
CA LYS A 46 -6.70 -4.09 16.91
C LYS A 46 -5.93 -2.87 17.48
N PRO A 47 -6.06 -1.68 16.86
CA PRO A 47 -5.35 -0.48 17.29
C PRO A 47 -5.93 0.14 18.57
N SER A 48 -7.18 -0.18 18.92
CA SER A 48 -7.82 0.28 20.15
C SER A 48 -8.93 -0.68 20.59
N ILE A 49 -9.49 -0.45 21.78
CA ILE A 49 -10.66 -1.21 22.26
C ILE A 49 -11.94 -0.88 21.49
N PHE A 50 -12.02 0.28 20.81
CA PHE A 50 -13.20 0.70 20.03
C PHE A 50 -13.22 0.12 18.61
N VAL A 51 -12.09 -0.40 18.13
CA VAL A 51 -11.94 -1.00 16.81
C VAL A 51 -12.00 -2.53 16.90
N LYS A 52 -12.86 -3.15 16.10
CA LYS A 52 -12.96 -4.61 15.97
C LYS A 52 -11.95 -5.14 14.95
N ARG A 53 -11.88 -4.51 13.78
CA ARG A 53 -11.07 -4.95 12.64
C ARG A 53 -10.67 -3.77 11.78
N VAL A 54 -9.49 -3.87 11.17
CA VAL A 54 -9.02 -2.95 10.14
C VAL A 54 -8.58 -3.78 8.95
N ASP A 55 -9.30 -3.67 7.85
CA ASP A 55 -8.93 -4.22 6.55
C ASP A 55 -8.24 -3.13 5.72
N VAL A 56 -7.20 -3.51 5.00
CA VAL A 56 -6.39 -2.61 4.19
C VAL A 56 -6.16 -3.22 2.82
N THR A 57 -6.52 -2.49 1.77
CA THR A 57 -6.11 -2.77 0.40
C THR A 57 -5.34 -1.59 -0.13
N ARG A 58 -4.14 -1.83 -0.65
CA ARG A 58 -3.26 -0.82 -1.19
C ARG A 58 -2.85 -1.24 -2.59
N GLU A 59 -2.96 -0.32 -3.52
CA GLU A 59 -2.62 -0.52 -4.92
C GLU A 59 -1.64 0.58 -5.34
N THR A 60 -0.58 0.19 -6.03
CA THR A 60 0.46 1.11 -6.50
C THR A 60 0.49 1.06 -8.01
N THR A 61 0.29 2.21 -8.65
CA THR A 61 0.56 2.37 -10.07
C THR A 61 1.99 2.79 -10.27
N PHE A 62 2.61 2.27 -11.32
CA PHE A 62 3.96 2.61 -11.73
C PHE A 62 3.93 3.30 -13.08
N ARG A 63 4.82 4.27 -13.25
CA ARG A 63 5.07 4.97 -14.51
C ARG A 63 6.58 5.04 -14.70
N ASP A 64 7.07 4.54 -15.83
CA ASP A 64 8.50 4.54 -16.18
C ASP A 64 9.38 3.88 -15.08
N GLY A 65 8.89 2.78 -14.50
CA GLY A 65 9.57 2.04 -13.44
C GLY A 65 9.50 2.69 -12.04
N SER A 66 8.98 3.92 -11.93
CA SER A 66 8.81 4.62 -10.65
C SER A 66 7.37 4.53 -10.16
N ALA A 67 7.18 4.46 -8.83
CA ALA A 67 5.84 4.55 -8.27
C ALA A 67 5.24 5.92 -8.62
N ASP A 68 4.03 5.95 -9.16
CA ASP A 68 3.34 7.18 -9.59
C ASP A 68 2.27 7.59 -8.58
N MET A 69 1.36 6.67 -8.29
CA MET A 69 0.29 6.85 -7.31
C MET A 69 0.12 5.59 -6.49
N ARG A 70 -0.21 5.78 -5.22
CA ARG A 70 -0.61 4.69 -4.33
C ARG A 70 -1.95 5.03 -3.71
N VAL A 71 -2.92 4.15 -3.90
CA VAL A 71 -4.26 4.29 -3.34
C VAL A 71 -4.43 3.25 -2.25
N THR A 72 -4.73 3.69 -1.03
CA THR A 72 -5.01 2.81 0.11
C THR A 72 -6.48 2.93 0.50
N HIS A 73 -7.22 1.85 0.38
CA HIS A 73 -8.56 1.66 0.92
C HIS A 73 -8.45 1.03 2.32
N LEU A 74 -9.05 1.67 3.31
CA LEU A 74 -9.09 1.22 4.69
C LEU A 74 -10.55 1.06 5.13
N SER A 75 -10.94 -0.16 5.52
CA SER A 75 -12.23 -0.42 6.16
C SER A 75 -12.00 -0.67 7.65
N VAL A 76 -12.61 0.14 8.50
CA VAL A 76 -12.49 0.07 9.96
C VAL A 76 -13.85 -0.32 10.54
N ASP A 77 -13.98 -1.56 10.97
CA ASP A 77 -15.15 -2.02 11.71
C ASP A 77 -15.04 -1.56 13.17
N THR A 78 -15.91 -0.63 13.59
CA THR A 78 -15.95 -0.14 14.97
C THR A 78 -16.97 -0.90 15.81
N ARG A 79 -16.90 -0.73 17.14
CA ARG A 79 -17.84 -1.38 18.07
C ARG A 79 -19.20 -0.70 18.19
N LEU A 80 -19.26 0.62 18.03
CA LEU A 80 -20.43 1.43 18.41
C LEU A 80 -21.08 2.14 17.22
N VAL A 81 -20.28 2.65 16.28
CA VAL A 81 -20.77 3.54 15.21
C VAL A 81 -20.85 2.86 13.83
N GLY A 82 -20.58 1.56 13.77
CA GLY A 82 -20.58 0.79 12.52
C GLY A 82 -19.23 0.79 11.80
N ARG A 83 -19.25 0.70 10.47
CA ARG A 83 -18.06 0.66 9.63
C ARG A 83 -17.70 2.06 9.14
N ALA A 84 -16.42 2.41 9.24
CA ALA A 84 -15.85 3.59 8.61
C ALA A 84 -14.98 3.17 7.43
N GLU A 85 -15.07 3.93 6.34
CA GLU A 85 -14.25 3.73 5.13
C GLU A 85 -13.35 4.95 4.94
N LEU A 86 -12.09 4.72 4.59
CA LEU A 86 -11.11 5.75 4.30
C LEU A 86 -10.36 5.39 3.01
N ILE A 87 -10.24 6.37 2.12
CA ILE A 87 -9.42 6.26 0.92
C ILE A 87 -8.28 7.29 1.03
N ILE A 88 -7.05 6.81 0.95
CA ILE A 88 -5.85 7.63 1.01
C ILE A 88 -5.18 7.59 -0.36
N HIS A 89 -4.97 8.77 -0.95
CA HIS A 89 -4.20 8.93 -2.18
C HIS A 89 -2.81 9.46 -1.82
N GLU A 90 -1.77 8.68 -2.11
CA GLU A 90 -0.38 9.01 -1.84
C GLU A 90 0.35 9.15 -3.18
N ARG A 91 1.05 10.27 -3.37
CA ARG A 91 2.04 10.42 -4.44
C ARG A 91 3.43 10.48 -3.84
N PRO A 92 4.47 9.97 -4.52
CA PRO A 92 5.84 10.25 -4.10
C PRO A 92 6.06 11.76 -4.00
N CYS A 93 6.73 12.20 -2.94
CA CYS A 93 7.22 13.56 -2.89
C CYS A 93 8.31 13.69 -3.96
N ALA A 94 8.13 14.58 -4.94
CA ALA A 94 9.19 14.87 -5.89
C ALA A 94 10.40 15.41 -5.11
N ASP A 95 11.54 14.73 -5.25
CA ASP A 95 12.81 15.21 -4.73
C ASP A 95 13.16 16.48 -5.50
N ARG A 96 12.86 17.65 -4.90
CA ARG A 96 13.42 18.92 -5.36
C ARG A 96 14.87 18.92 -4.87
N GLY A 97 15.73 18.26 -5.64
CA GLY A 97 17.18 18.43 -5.51
C GLY A 97 17.54 19.93 -5.51
N PRO A 98 18.67 20.33 -4.94
CA PRO A 98 19.08 21.72 -4.95
C PRO A 98 19.13 22.23 -6.40
N VAL A 99 18.42 23.32 -6.68
CA VAL A 99 18.54 24.06 -7.94
C VAL A 99 19.95 24.65 -7.97
N LEU A 100 20.93 23.90 -8.48
CA LEU A 100 22.19 24.46 -8.91
C LEU A 100 21.90 25.31 -10.15
N SER A 101 21.54 26.57 -9.90
CA SER A 101 21.69 27.63 -10.89
C SER A 101 23.18 27.80 -11.14
N ILE A 102 23.71 27.08 -12.13
CA ILE A 102 25.01 27.40 -12.69
C ILE A 102 24.80 28.70 -13.46
N ALA A 103 25.07 29.83 -12.79
CA ALA A 103 25.24 31.10 -13.47
C ALA A 103 26.49 30.97 -14.34
N GLU A 104 26.30 31.05 -15.65
CA GLU A 104 27.35 31.16 -16.64
C GLU A 104 28.30 32.32 -16.29
N ARG A 105 29.61 32.03 -16.26
CA ARG A 105 30.70 32.98 -16.50
C ARG A 105 31.83 32.29 -17.21
#